data_AF-A0A0F9KYR1-F1
#
_entry.id   AF-A0A0F9KYR1-F1
#
_cell.length_a   1.000
_cell.length_b   1.000
_cell.length_c   1.000
_cell.angle_alpha   90.00
_cell.angle_beta   90.00
_cell.angle_gamma   90.00
#
_symmetry.space_group_name_H-M   'P 1'
#
loop_
_entity.id
_entity.type
_entity.pdbx_description
1 polymer ?
#
loop_
_entity_poly.entity_id
_entity_poly.type
_entity_poly.pdbx_seq_one_letter_code
_entity_poly.pdbx_strand_id
1 'polypeptide(L)'
;MDALTFIETRQAHALCYGNGYAEIQRDGGGRPIALWPLLPDKTFRKISPEGVPFYEVHPTKGGVVTLPDYNVLHIKGLGYDGYNNQREHKCK
;
A
#
# COMPACT_ATOMS: atom_id res chain seq x y z
N MET A 1 -13.99 -8.84 2.21
CA MET A 1 -12.77 -9.49 2.72
C MET A 1 -12.95 -9.65 4.22
N ASP A 2 -12.74 -10.84 4.77
CA ASP A 2 -12.73 -11.05 6.22
C ASP A 2 -11.39 -10.60 6.84
N ALA A 3 -11.37 -10.44 8.17
CA ALA A 3 -10.22 -9.89 8.88
C ALA A 3 -8.96 -10.78 8.79
N LEU A 4 -9.11 -12.11 8.78
CA LEU A 4 -7.97 -13.02 8.72
C LEU A 4 -7.36 -13.02 7.31
N THR A 5 -8.19 -13.12 6.27
CA THR A 5 -7.73 -12.99 4.88
C THR A 5 -6.98 -11.67 4.65
N PHE A 6 -7.45 -10.57 5.27
CA PHE A 6 -6.73 -9.29 5.20
C PHE A 6 -5.33 -9.37 5.83
N ILE A 7 -5.24 -9.91 7.05
CA ILE A 7 -3.97 -10.03 7.78
C ILE A 7 -3.00 -10.92 7.00
N GLU A 8 -3.46 -12.07 6.51
CA GLU A 8 -2.69 -13.01 5.69
C GLU A 8 -2.19 -12.38 4.40
N THR A 9 -3.07 -11.76 3.62
CA THR A 9 -2.72 -11.08 2.36
C THR A 9 -1.68 -10.00 2.60
N ARG A 10 -1.90 -9.15 3.60
CA ARG A 10 -0.98 -8.06 3.93
C ARG A 10 0.35 -8.58 4.46
N GLN A 11 0.36 -9.65 5.24
CA GLN A 11 1.59 -10.26 5.73
C GLN A 11 2.38 -10.91 4.58
N ALA A 12 1.70 -11.60 3.68
CA ALA A 12 2.28 -12.15 2.46
C ALA A 12 2.89 -11.04 1.60
N HIS A 13 2.18 -9.92 1.41
CA HIS A 13 2.70 -8.76 0.68
C HIS A 13 4.00 -8.23 1.30
N ALA A 14 4.01 -7.99 2.61
CA ALA A 14 5.19 -7.50 3.32
C ALA A 14 6.39 -8.46 3.22
N LEU A 15 6.16 -9.76 3.33
CA LEU A 15 7.22 -10.78 3.26
C LEU A 15 7.70 -11.02 1.82
N CYS A 16 6.81 -11.00 0.84
CA CYS A 16 7.14 -11.37 -0.54
C CYS A 16 7.66 -10.19 -1.36
N TYR A 17 7.16 -8.99 -1.11
CA TYR A 17 7.46 -7.79 -1.90
C TYR A 17 8.24 -6.73 -1.10
N GLY A 18 8.41 -6.94 0.20
CA GLY A 18 9.11 -6.02 1.10
C GLY A 18 8.22 -4.93 1.70
N ASN A 19 6.98 -4.76 1.22
CA ASN A 19 6.01 -3.83 1.78
C ASN A 19 4.58 -4.38 1.65
N GLY A 20 3.74 -4.09 2.64
CA GLY A 20 2.30 -4.31 2.59
C GLY A 20 1.55 -2.98 2.62
N TYR A 21 0.62 -2.79 1.69
CA TYR A 21 -0.18 -1.57 1.59
C TYR A 21 -1.67 -1.90 1.67
N ALA A 22 -2.42 -1.01 2.29
CA ALA A 22 -3.88 -1.03 2.20
C ALA A 22 -4.42 0.40 2.15
N GLU A 23 -5.41 0.62 1.29
CA GLU A 23 -6.17 1.86 1.28
C GLU A 23 -7.16 1.86 2.45
N ILE A 24 -7.22 2.98 3.16
CA ILE A 24 -8.21 3.24 4.20
C ILE A 24 -9.41 3.90 3.50
N GLN A 25 -10.45 3.11 3.26
CA GLN A 25 -11.71 3.61 2.72
C GLN A 25 -12.46 4.34 3.83
N ARG A 26 -12.87 5.57 3.56
CA ARG A 26 -13.58 6.44 4.51
C ARG A 26 -14.97 6.79 3.99
N ASP A 27 -15.92 6.96 4.90
CA ASP A 27 -17.23 7.50 4.56
C ASP A 27 -17.18 9.01 4.28
N GLY A 28 -18.31 9.61 3.88
CA GLY A 28 -18.43 11.05 3.65
C GLY A 28 -18.18 11.91 4.89
N GLY A 29 -18.14 11.31 6.09
CA GLY A 29 -17.77 11.95 7.35
C GLY A 29 -16.31 11.73 7.76
N GLY A 30 -15.50 11.07 6.92
CA GLY A 30 -14.08 10.80 7.18
C GLY A 30 -13.80 9.61 8.10
N ARG A 31 -14.81 8.85 8.53
CA ARG A 31 -14.62 7.68 9.39
C ARG A 31 -14.14 6.49 8.55
N PRO A 32 -13.11 5.73 8.99
CA PRO A 32 -12.66 4.55 8.28
C PRO A 32 -13.74 3.46 8.33
N ILE A 33 -14.16 2.96 7.17
CA ILE A 33 -15.19 1.93 7.02
C ILE A 33 -14.64 0.60 6.50
N ALA A 34 -13.49 0.62 5.82
CA ALA A 34 -12.85 -0.59 5.31
C ALA A 34 -11.34 -0.40 5.07
N LEU A 35 -10.63 -1.53 5.03
CA LEU A 35 -9.26 -1.61 4.56
C LEU A 35 -9.24 -2.43 3.28
N TRP A 36 -8.65 -1.88 2.23
CA TRP A 36 -8.54 -2.55 0.94
C TRP A 36 -7.08 -2.81 0.59
N PRO A 37 -6.62 -4.08 0.54
CA PRO A 37 -5.24 -4.37 0.17
C PRO A 37 -4.88 -3.82 -1.20
N LEU A 38 -3.76 -3.12 -1.26
CA LEU A 38 -3.19 -2.64 -2.51
C LEU A 38 -2.07 -3.57 -2.95
N LEU A 39 -1.91 -3.72 -4.27
CA LEU A 39 -0.86 -4.53 -4.85
C LEU A 39 0.49 -3.81 -4.68
N PRO A 40 1.49 -4.43 -4.02
CA PRO A 40 2.76 -3.77 -3.74
C PRO A 40 3.53 -3.40 -5.01
N ASP A 41 3.43 -4.20 -6.07
CA ASP A 41 4.10 -3.94 -7.35
C ASP A 41 3.43 -2.84 -8.19
N LYS A 42 2.24 -2.39 -7.76
CA LYS A 42 1.48 -1.30 -8.39
C LYS A 42 1.34 -0.07 -7.50
N THR A 43 1.93 -0.08 -6.31
CA THR A 43 1.82 1.00 -5.33
C THR A 43 3.20 1.60 -5.10
N PHE A 44 3.32 2.91 -5.33
CA PHE A 44 4.58 3.63 -5.25
C PHE A 44 4.46 4.78 -4.28
N ARG A 45 5.29 4.79 -3.24
CA ARG A 45 5.37 5.94 -2.32
C ARG A 45 6.25 7.02 -2.94
N LYS A 46 5.76 8.25 -2.98
CA LYS A 46 6.48 9.43 -3.48
C LYS A 46 6.44 10.55 -2.45
N ILE A 47 7.32 11.52 -2.66
CA ILE A 47 7.38 12.77 -1.89
C ILE A 47 7.10 13.90 -2.89
N SER A 48 6.18 14.80 -2.56
CA SER A 48 5.90 15.97 -3.39
C SER A 48 7.05 16.98 -3.32
N PRO A 49 7.13 17.97 -4.24
CA PRO A 49 8.12 19.04 -4.15
C PRO A 49 8.11 19.79 -2.81
N GLU A 50 6.95 19.82 -2.14
CA GLU A 50 6.72 20.43 -0.83
C GLU A 50 7.11 19.52 0.34
N GLY A 51 7.62 18.32 0.08
CA GLY A 51 8.04 17.36 1.11
C GLY A 51 6.89 16.50 1.67
N VAL A 52 5.69 16.55 1.07
CA VAL A 52 4.53 15.81 1.57
C VAL A 52 4.50 14.40 0.96
N PRO A 53 4.45 13.34 1.76
CA PRO A 53 4.34 11.99 1.23
C PRO A 53 2.97 11.71 0.62
N PHE A 54 2.96 10.93 -0.46
CA PHE A 54 1.75 10.43 -1.10
C PHE A 54 2.03 9.08 -1.78
N TYR A 55 0.98 8.40 -2.20
CA TYR A 55 1.05 7.12 -2.89
C TYR A 55 0.42 7.21 -4.27
N GLU A 56 1.09 6.67 -5.27
CA GLU A 56 0.51 6.42 -6.58
C GLU A 56 0.20 4.94 -6.73
N VAL A 57 -1.05 4.64 -7.05
CA VAL A 57 -1.54 3.30 -7.34
C VAL A 57 -1.81 3.20 -8.84
N HIS A 58 -1.31 2.16 -9.50
CA HIS A 58 -1.46 1.92 -10.93
C HIS A 58 -2.34 0.68 -11.15
N PRO A 59 -3.68 0.79 -11.16
CA PRO A 59 -4.57 -0.36 -11.31
C PRO A 59 -4.38 -1.06 -12.67
N THR A 60 -4.62 -2.37 -12.70
CA THR A 60 -4.50 -3.18 -13.92
C THR A 60 -5.45 -2.72 -15.04
N LYS A 61 -6.58 -2.09 -14.68
CA LYS A 61 -7.56 -1.54 -15.64
C LYS A 61 -7.14 -0.19 -16.26
N GLY A 62 -5.93 0.29 -15.96
CA GLY A 62 -5.41 1.57 -16.43
C GLY A 62 -5.73 2.72 -15.47
N GLY A 63 -5.03 3.84 -15.66
CA GLY A 63 -5.10 5.03 -14.81
C GLY A 63 -4.05 5.05 -13.70
N VAL A 64 -3.89 6.24 -13.09
CA VAL A 64 -3.09 6.45 -11.88
C VAL A 64 -4.01 7.08 -10.85
N VAL A 65 -4.07 6.46 -9.67
CA VAL A 65 -4.82 6.97 -8.53
C VAL A 65 -3.82 7.48 -7.51
N THR A 66 -3.91 8.76 -7.17
CA THR A 66 -3.09 9.36 -6.12
C THR A 66 -3.84 9.32 -4.80
N LEU A 67 -3.24 8.67 -3.80
CA LEU A 67 -3.75 8.58 -2.44
C LEU A 67 -2.87 9.42 -1.50
N PRO A 68 -3.47 10.25 -0.63
CA PRO A 68 -2.70 10.94 0.40
C PRO A 68 -2.21 9.94 1.46
N ASP A 69 -1.09 10.25 2.11
CA ASP A 69 -0.44 9.38 3.11
C ASP A 69 -1.41 8.93 4.23
N TYR A 70 -2.27 9.83 4.71
CA TYR A 70 -3.25 9.52 5.77
C TYR A 70 -4.39 8.56 5.35
N ASN A 71 -4.49 8.22 4.06
CA ASN A 71 -5.43 7.23 3.52
C ASN A 71 -4.74 5.91 3.16
N VAL A 72 -3.47 5.73 3.49
CA VAL A 72 -2.74 4.49 3.21
C VAL A 72 -2.15 3.93 4.49
N LEU A 73 -2.54 2.70 4.81
CA LEU A 73 -1.85 1.87 5.78
C LEU A 73 -0.63 1.26 5.09
N HIS A 74 0.56 1.71 5.46
CA HIS A 74 1.83 1.14 4.99
C HIS A 74 2.50 0.34 6.10
N ILE A 75 2.60 -0.97 5.90
CA ILE A 75 3.46 -1.82 6.71
C ILE A 75 4.77 -2.08 6.00
N LYS A 76 5.84 -1.55 6.58
CA LYS A 76 7.22 -1.77 6.13
C LYS A 76 7.60 -3.22 6.39
N GLY A 77 8.08 -3.92 5.38
CA GLY A 77 8.70 -5.23 5.54
C GLY A 77 10.11 -5.13 6.10
N LEU A 78 10.77 -6.28 6.18
CA LEU A 78 12.14 -6.39 6.68
C LEU A 78 13.13 -5.96 5.58
N GLY A 79 13.42 -4.66 5.49
CA GLY A 79 14.37 -4.04 4.56
C GLY A 79 14.99 -2.75 5.13
N TYR A 80 16.10 -2.27 4.54
CA TYR A 80 16.94 -1.21 5.12
C TYR A 80 16.31 0.19 5.13
N ASP A 81 15.49 0.54 4.13
CA ASP A 81 14.84 1.85 4.04
C ASP A 81 13.30 1.83 4.22
N GLY A 82 12.66 0.67 3.99
CA GLY A 82 11.21 0.50 4.07
C GLY A 82 10.42 1.41 3.11
N TYR A 83 11.07 1.96 2.07
CA TYR A 83 10.46 2.90 1.12
C TYR A 83 10.43 2.36 -0.30
N ASN A 84 11.42 1.54 -0.66
CA ASN A 84 11.48 0.89 -1.95
C ASN A 84 11.05 -0.58 -1.81
N ASN A 85 10.39 -1.12 -2.85
CA ASN A 85 10.11 -2.56 -2.94
C ASN A 85 11.41 -3.29 -3.29
N GLN A 86 12.27 -3.53 -2.29
CA GLN A 86 13.66 -3.95 -2.50
C GLN A 86 13.86 -5.46 -2.75
N ARG A 87 12.79 -6.27 -2.86
CA ARG A 87 12.94 -7.72 -3.11
C ARG A 87 12.96 -8.02 -4.61
N GLU A 88 14.15 -8.38 -5.11
CA GLU A 88 14.39 -8.85 -6.48
C GLU A 88 13.68 -10.18 -6.78
N HIS A 89 13.45 -11.00 -5.77
CA HIS A 89 12.69 -12.25 -5.86
C HIS A 89 11.28 -12.07 -5.28
N LYS A 90 10.37 -11.67 -6.16
CA LYS A 90 8.93 -11.64 -5.88
C LYS A 90 8.43 -13.08 -5.76
N CYS A 91 7.65 -13.36 -4.70
CA CYS A 91 6.96 -14.64 -4.60
C CYS A 91 5.96 -14.74 -5.76
N LYS A 92 6.01 -15.85 -6.50
CA LYS A 92 5.20 -16.10 -7.69
C LYS A 92 3.87 -16.75 -7.32
#